data_AF-A0AAE3NAD7-F1
#
_entry.id   AF-A0AAE3NAD7-F1
#
_cell.length_a   1.000
_cell.length_b   1.000
_cell.length_c   1.000
_cell.angle_alpha   90.00
_cell.angle_beta   90.00
_cell.angle_gamma   90.00
#
_symmetry.space_group_name_H-M   'P 1'
#
loop_
_entity.id
_entity.type
_entity.pdbx_description
1 polymer ?
#
loop_
_entity_poly.entity_id
_entity_poly.type
_entity_poly.pdbx_seq_one_letter_code
_entity_poly.pdbx_strand_id
1 'polypeptide(L)'
;MAVDLAKSVFQLAVADEHWKIIETHRLTRTQFERWFANRDVRLVIMEACGSAHHWARWLTGLGIDVRLLPAQYIRAYVKRNKTDAADAAALLEAARASDIRPVRVKSVEQQALQGLHRIRSLWMGTRTSRINALRGFCREFGIAIPVGARTGIEAISRPRATDADNSSGSLPAACNDWRAAPADSMSAQHFHDPTSDAGYTTAGEYPKAKLSVGFLLFRGSPYMNG
;
A
#
# COMPACT_ATOMS: atom_id res chain seq x y z
N MET A 1 5.60 20.72 -18.53
CA MET A 1 6.75 19.94 -18.01
C MET A 1 6.26 18.63 -17.41
N ALA A 2 7.14 17.65 -17.22
CA ALA A 2 6.81 16.38 -16.56
C ALA A 2 7.66 16.16 -15.30
N VAL A 3 7.07 15.46 -14.34
CA VAL A 3 7.70 15.03 -13.09
C VAL A 3 7.47 13.54 -12.91
N ASP A 4 8.56 12.78 -12.86
CA ASP A 4 8.57 11.43 -12.32
C ASP A 4 8.85 11.47 -10.80
N LEU A 5 7.98 10.81 -10.04
CA LEU A 5 7.98 10.84 -8.58
C LEU A 5 8.53 9.53 -8.00
N ALA A 6 9.69 9.57 -7.34
CA ALA A 6 10.16 8.48 -6.50
C ALA A 6 10.05 8.80 -5.00
N LYS A 7 10.57 7.91 -4.14
CA LYS A 7 10.48 8.06 -2.67
C LYS A 7 11.25 9.29 -2.15
N SER A 8 12.44 9.54 -2.70
CA SER A 8 13.39 10.55 -2.20
C SER A 8 13.94 11.50 -3.26
N VAL A 9 13.83 11.11 -4.53
CA VAL A 9 14.35 11.87 -5.68
C VAL A 9 13.25 12.01 -6.72
N PHE A 10 13.14 13.19 -7.30
CA PHE A 10 12.18 13.53 -8.34
C PHE A 10 12.94 13.92 -9.60
N GLN A 11 12.50 13.39 -10.73
CA GLN A 11 13.08 13.71 -12.02
C GLN A 11 12.14 14.62 -12.80
N LEU A 12 12.64 15.79 -13.18
CA LEU A 12 11.93 16.78 -13.97
C LEU A 12 12.42 16.72 -15.42
N ALA A 13 11.48 16.90 -16.35
CA ALA A 13 11.74 17.21 -17.74
C ALA A 13 10.94 18.46 -18.14
N VAL A 14 11.65 19.54 -18.45
CA VAL A 14 11.06 20.78 -18.94
C VAL A 14 11.13 20.76 -20.46
N ALA A 15 10.00 21.03 -21.11
CA ALA A 15 9.91 21.08 -22.55
C ALA A 15 9.43 22.46 -23.02
N ASP A 16 9.84 22.83 -24.22
CA ASP A 16 9.34 23.99 -24.94
C ASP A 16 7.94 23.75 -25.53
N GLU A 17 7.43 24.73 -26.28
CA GLU A 17 6.14 24.66 -26.98
C GLU A 17 6.09 23.56 -28.07
N HIS A 18 7.24 23.08 -28.54
CA HIS A 18 7.37 21.99 -29.51
C HIS A 18 7.54 20.63 -28.83
N TRP A 19 7.33 20.54 -27.51
CA TRP A 19 7.52 19.34 -26.69
C TRP A 19 8.96 18.81 -26.66
N LYS A 20 9.93 19.62 -27.07
CA LYS A 20 11.34 19.26 -27.00
C LYS A 20 11.87 19.55 -25.61
N ILE A 21 12.51 18.56 -25.00
CA ILE A 21 13.11 18.72 -23.67
C ILE A 21 14.29 19.70 -23.76
N ILE A 22 14.22 20.78 -22.98
CA ILE A 22 15.23 21.84 -22.89
C ILE A 22 16.01 21.79 -21.58
N GLU A 23 15.40 21.28 -20.50
CA GLU A 23 16.07 21.10 -19.21
C GLU A 23 15.65 19.79 -18.57
N THR A 24 16.57 19.17 -17.84
CA THR A 24 16.27 18.05 -16.95
C THR A 24 16.88 18.30 -15.59
N HIS A 25 16.16 17.96 -14.52
CA HIS A 25 16.63 18.15 -13.16
C HIS A 25 16.36 16.91 -12.33
N ARG A 26 17.34 16.52 -11.52
CA ARG A 26 17.20 15.46 -10.52
C ARG A 26 17.24 16.10 -9.14
N LEU A 27 16.09 16.17 -8.49
CA LEU A 27 15.90 16.98 -7.28
C LEU A 27 15.52 16.10 -6.09
N THR A 28 16.08 16.42 -4.92
CA THR A 28 15.52 15.94 -3.65
C THR A 28 14.17 16.62 -3.38
N ARG A 29 13.42 16.11 -2.40
CA ARG A 29 12.15 16.71 -2.00
C ARG A 29 12.24 18.20 -1.66
N THR A 30 13.22 18.59 -0.84
CA THR A 30 13.40 19.98 -0.45
C THR A 30 13.83 20.86 -1.63
N GLN A 31 14.66 20.33 -2.53
CA GLN A 31 15.04 21.04 -3.75
C GLN A 31 13.85 21.22 -4.69
N PHE A 32 12.97 20.23 -4.79
CA PHE A 32 11.76 20.31 -5.60
C PHE A 32 10.82 21.42 -5.13
N GLU A 33 10.54 21.47 -3.83
CA GLU A 33 9.70 22.53 -3.26
C GLU A 33 10.29 23.92 -3.55
N ARG A 34 11.60 24.09 -3.35
CA ARG A 34 12.32 25.34 -3.67
C ARG A 34 12.32 25.66 -5.16
N TRP A 35 12.42 24.65 -6.02
CA TRP A 35 12.48 24.82 -7.47
C TRP A 35 11.17 25.42 -8.00
N PHE A 36 10.02 24.91 -7.53
CA PHE A 36 8.70 25.44 -7.90
C PHE A 36 8.38 26.79 -7.26
N ALA A 37 8.93 27.10 -6.08
CA ALA A 37 8.72 28.41 -5.44
C ALA A 37 9.40 29.58 -6.21
N ASN A 38 10.41 29.29 -7.02
CA ASN A 38 11.23 30.30 -7.71
C ASN A 38 11.03 30.35 -9.22
N ARG A 39 10.03 29.64 -9.76
CA ARG A 39 9.79 29.56 -11.21
C ARG A 39 8.30 29.67 -11.52
N ASP A 40 8.00 30.36 -12.62
CA ASP A 40 6.66 30.36 -13.18
C ASP A 40 6.45 29.09 -14.01
N VAL A 41 5.53 28.24 -13.57
CA VAL A 41 5.20 26.98 -14.23
C VAL A 41 3.70 26.92 -14.45
N ARG A 42 3.29 26.83 -15.71
CA ARG A 42 1.88 26.77 -16.06
C ARG A 42 1.26 25.38 -15.91
N LEU A 43 2.01 24.33 -16.26
CA LEU A 43 1.48 22.96 -16.35
C LEU A 43 2.53 21.90 -15.98
N VAL A 44 2.13 21.02 -15.06
CA VAL A 44 2.88 19.84 -14.62
C VAL A 44 2.14 18.55 -14.97
N ILE A 45 2.82 17.67 -15.69
CA ILE A 45 2.38 16.32 -16.00
C ILE A 45 3.03 15.35 -15.03
N MET A 46 2.27 14.45 -14.43
CA MET A 46 2.81 13.45 -13.49
C MET A 46 2.14 12.11 -13.69
N GLU A 47 2.83 11.03 -13.35
CA GLU A 47 2.19 9.72 -13.23
C GLU A 47 1.27 9.69 -11.99
N ALA A 48 0.11 9.08 -12.13
CA ALA A 48 -0.78 8.78 -11.01
C ALA A 48 -0.23 7.63 -10.13
N CYS A 49 0.80 7.93 -9.35
CA CYS A 49 1.44 7.02 -8.41
C CYS A 49 0.99 7.23 -6.94
N GLY A 50 1.58 6.50 -6.00
CA GLY A 50 1.18 6.51 -4.58
C GLY A 50 1.24 7.89 -3.90
N SER A 51 2.20 8.74 -4.29
CA SER A 51 2.39 10.10 -3.76
C SER A 51 1.83 11.20 -4.66
N ALA A 52 1.39 10.88 -5.88
CA ALA A 52 1.01 11.85 -6.89
C ALA A 52 -0.14 12.78 -6.45
N HIS A 53 -1.14 12.25 -5.74
CA HIS A 53 -2.25 13.07 -5.25
C HIS A 53 -1.81 14.12 -4.21
N HIS A 54 -0.83 13.83 -3.36
CA HIS A 54 -0.30 14.80 -2.41
C HIS A 54 0.41 15.93 -3.15
N TRP A 55 1.32 15.59 -4.06
CA TRP A 55 2.08 16.57 -4.84
C TRP A 55 1.21 17.39 -5.78
N ALA A 56 0.22 16.77 -6.42
CA ALA A 56 -0.73 17.49 -7.25
C ALA A 56 -1.50 18.55 -6.46
N ARG A 57 -2.01 18.22 -5.27
CA ARG A 57 -2.67 19.21 -4.40
C ARG A 57 -1.71 20.33 -3.98
N TRP A 58 -0.47 20.00 -3.65
CA TRP A 58 0.54 20.99 -3.26
C TRP A 58 0.84 21.96 -4.42
N LEU A 59 1.09 21.44 -5.62
CA LEU A 59 1.32 22.24 -6.84
C LEU A 59 0.09 23.08 -7.21
N THR A 60 -1.11 22.52 -7.16
CA THR A 60 -2.35 23.27 -7.41
C THR A 60 -2.55 24.39 -6.39
N GLY A 61 -2.11 24.21 -5.14
CA GLY A 61 -2.10 25.27 -4.12
C GLY A 61 -1.19 26.46 -4.47
N LEU A 62 -0.18 26.25 -5.33
CA LEU A 62 0.66 27.31 -5.89
C LEU A 62 0.07 27.95 -7.16
N GLY A 63 -1.14 27.54 -7.57
CA GLY A 63 -1.79 28.02 -8.81
C GLY A 63 -1.36 27.28 -10.08
N ILE A 64 -0.63 26.16 -9.95
CA ILE A 64 -0.10 25.40 -11.09
C ILE A 64 -1.13 24.35 -11.55
N ASP A 65 -1.40 24.28 -12.85
CA ASP A 65 -2.24 23.20 -13.41
C ASP A 65 -1.50 21.87 -13.36
N VAL A 66 -2.18 20.81 -12.91
CA VAL A 66 -1.61 19.48 -12.75
C VAL A 66 -2.45 18.45 -13.47
N ARG A 67 -1.83 17.69 -14.37
CA ARG A 67 -2.45 16.55 -15.05
C ARG A 67 -1.80 15.27 -14.61
N LEU A 68 -2.58 14.43 -13.94
CA LEU A 68 -2.16 13.08 -13.56
C LEU A 68 -2.52 12.11 -14.68
N LEU A 69 -1.52 11.44 -15.26
CA LEU A 69 -1.72 10.44 -16.29
C LEU A 69 -1.76 9.02 -15.68
N PRO A 70 -2.63 8.11 -16.15
CA PRO A 70 -2.68 6.74 -15.63
C PRO A 70 -1.41 5.96 -15.98
N ALA A 71 -0.77 5.35 -14.97
CA ALA A 71 0.43 4.52 -15.08
C ALA A 71 0.41 3.51 -16.24
N GLN A 72 -0.74 2.84 -16.42
CA GLN A 72 -0.93 1.81 -17.43
C GLN A 72 -0.72 2.28 -18.87
N TYR A 73 -0.99 3.56 -19.17
CA TYR A 73 -0.82 4.12 -20.51
C TYR A 73 0.59 4.67 -20.72
N ILE A 74 1.23 5.19 -19.67
CA ILE A 74 2.59 5.76 -19.75
C ILE A 74 3.62 4.69 -20.13
N ARG A 75 3.43 3.44 -19.67
CA ARG A 75 4.36 2.34 -19.96
C ARG A 75 4.60 2.10 -21.46
N ALA A 76 3.64 2.41 -22.32
CA ALA A 76 3.79 2.28 -23.77
C ALA A 76 4.78 3.30 -24.37
N TYR A 77 5.04 4.40 -23.67
CA TYR A 77 5.92 5.49 -24.11
C TYR A 77 7.34 5.40 -23.53
N VAL A 78 7.59 4.46 -22.60
CA VAL A 78 8.91 4.27 -21.98
C VAL A 78 9.87 3.59 -22.98
N LYS A 79 11.01 4.22 -23.25
CA LYS A 79 12.05 3.68 -24.13
C LYS A 79 12.76 2.48 -23.48
N ARG A 80 13.38 1.60 -24.30
CA ARG A 80 14.00 0.33 -23.86
C ARG A 80 14.99 0.43 -22.69
N ASN A 81 15.66 1.58 -22.51
CA ASN A 81 16.57 1.82 -21.38
C ASN A 81 15.85 2.59 -20.28
N LYS A 82 15.41 1.88 -19.24
CA LYS A 82 14.71 2.48 -18.11
C LYS A 82 15.66 3.36 -17.29
N THR A 83 15.33 4.64 -17.22
CA THR A 83 15.99 5.64 -16.36
C THR A 83 14.93 6.65 -15.94
N ASP A 84 15.06 7.26 -14.77
CA ASP A 84 14.10 8.28 -14.29
C ASP A 84 13.93 9.40 -15.35
N ALA A 85 15.01 9.77 -16.05
CA ALA A 85 14.97 10.77 -17.12
C ALA A 85 14.18 10.30 -18.35
N ALA A 86 14.29 9.03 -18.73
CA ALA A 86 13.50 8.43 -19.80
C ALA A 86 12.01 8.30 -19.38
N ASP A 87 11.74 8.01 -18.11
CA ASP A 87 10.38 7.92 -17.58
C ASP A 87 9.71 9.31 -17.56
N ALA A 88 10.43 10.37 -17.15
CA ALA A 88 9.96 11.76 -17.25
C ALA A 88 9.75 12.22 -18.71
N ALA A 89 10.61 11.79 -19.64
CA ALA A 89 10.41 12.07 -21.06
C ALA A 89 9.18 11.34 -21.63
N ALA A 90 8.94 10.09 -21.21
CA ALA A 90 7.78 9.31 -21.61
C ALA A 90 6.47 9.96 -21.14
N LEU A 91 6.45 10.60 -19.97
CA LEU A 91 5.31 11.38 -19.50
C LEU A 91 4.97 12.56 -20.44
N LEU A 92 5.98 13.27 -20.95
CA LEU A 92 5.77 14.35 -21.91
C LEU A 92 5.19 13.80 -23.22
N GLU A 93 5.72 12.69 -23.74
CA GLU A 93 5.19 12.06 -24.95
C GLU A 93 3.77 11.55 -24.77
N ALA A 94 3.48 10.90 -23.63
CA ALA A 94 2.14 10.44 -23.29
C ALA A 94 1.15 11.61 -23.19
N ALA A 95 1.57 12.75 -22.65
CA ALA A 95 0.71 13.94 -22.56
C ALA A 95 0.33 14.55 -23.92
N ARG A 96 1.06 14.21 -24.99
CA ARG A 96 0.72 14.61 -26.37
C ARG A 96 -0.38 13.75 -26.97
N ALA A 97 -0.57 12.54 -26.44
CA ALA A 97 -1.63 11.66 -26.89
C ALA A 97 -2.99 12.21 -26.44
N SER A 98 -3.89 12.46 -27.40
CA SER A 98 -5.19 13.10 -27.16
C SER A 98 -6.23 12.16 -26.53
N ASP A 99 -5.97 10.86 -26.51
CA ASP A 99 -6.88 9.81 -26.04
C ASP A 99 -6.70 9.45 -24.55
N ILE A 100 -5.63 9.91 -23.90
CA ILE A 100 -5.37 9.62 -22.50
C ILE A 100 -6.20 10.53 -21.60
N ARG A 101 -7.24 9.96 -20.98
CA ARG A 101 -8.04 10.66 -19.98
C ARG A 101 -7.26 10.84 -18.66
N PRO A 102 -7.07 12.09 -18.17
CA PRO A 102 -6.37 12.33 -16.92
C PRO A 102 -7.13 11.79 -15.70
N VAL A 103 -6.38 11.36 -14.69
CA VAL A 103 -6.88 11.00 -13.37
C VAL A 103 -7.21 12.26 -12.59
N ARG A 104 -8.43 12.36 -12.05
CA ARG A 104 -8.81 13.48 -11.18
C ARG A 104 -7.96 13.48 -9.91
N VAL A 105 -7.44 14.64 -9.54
CA VAL A 105 -6.79 14.86 -8.24
C VAL A 105 -7.83 14.72 -7.14
N LYS A 106 -7.61 13.78 -6.22
CA LYS A 106 -8.53 13.53 -5.11
C LYS A 106 -8.28 14.52 -3.98
N SER A 107 -9.35 14.93 -3.30
CA SER A 107 -9.23 15.60 -2.00
C SER A 107 -8.61 14.66 -0.96
N VAL A 108 -8.20 15.21 0.18
CA VAL A 108 -7.65 14.41 1.29
C VAL A 108 -8.69 13.42 1.80
N GLU A 109 -9.94 13.86 1.92
CA GLU A 109 -11.08 13.07 2.42
C GLU A 109 -11.41 11.93 1.44
N GLN A 110 -11.46 12.22 0.13
CA GLN A 110 -11.68 11.21 -0.90
C GLN A 110 -10.57 10.15 -0.90
N GLN A 111 -9.31 10.58 -0.76
CA GLN A 111 -8.15 9.69 -0.70
C GLN A 111 -8.17 8.84 0.59
N ALA A 112 -8.55 9.44 1.72
CA ALA A 112 -8.69 8.76 3.01
C ALA A 112 -9.79 7.70 2.98
N LEU A 113 -10.98 8.05 2.45
CA LEU A 113 -12.09 7.12 2.31
C LEU A 113 -11.71 5.92 1.43
N GLN A 114 -11.06 6.16 0.29
CA GLN A 114 -10.54 5.08 -0.56
C GLN A 114 -9.52 4.21 0.18
N GLY A 115 -8.66 4.81 1.00
CA GLY A 115 -7.71 4.12 1.86
C GLY A 115 -8.40 3.19 2.86
N LEU A 116 -9.43 3.66 3.56
CA LEU A 116 -10.22 2.86 4.50
C LEU A 116 -10.86 1.65 3.83
N HIS A 117 -11.45 1.82 2.65
CA HIS A 117 -12.02 0.71 1.88
C HIS A 117 -10.96 -0.32 1.50
N ARG A 118 -9.77 0.12 1.07
CA ARG A 118 -8.66 -0.79 0.74
C ARG A 118 -8.17 -1.57 1.95
N ILE A 119 -7.97 -0.90 3.09
CA ILE A 119 -7.55 -1.54 4.35
C ILE A 119 -8.58 -2.60 4.77
N ARG A 120 -9.87 -2.25 4.72
CA ARG A 120 -10.95 -3.20 5.03
C ARG A 120 -10.90 -4.42 4.12
N SER A 121 -10.78 -4.23 2.80
CA SER A 121 -10.72 -5.32 1.84
C SER A 121 -9.49 -6.21 2.06
N LEU A 122 -8.32 -5.62 2.33
CA LEU A 122 -7.09 -6.36 2.67
C LEU A 122 -7.28 -7.18 3.93
N TRP A 123 -7.86 -6.60 4.98
CA TRP A 123 -8.11 -7.32 6.23
C TRP A 123 -9.11 -8.48 6.05
N MET A 124 -10.17 -8.27 5.27
CA MET A 124 -11.14 -9.32 4.96
C MET A 124 -10.52 -10.46 4.13
N GLY A 125 -9.67 -10.14 3.15
CA GLY A 125 -8.93 -11.11 2.36
C GLY A 125 -7.98 -11.93 3.23
N THR A 126 -7.12 -11.27 4.02
CA THR A 126 -6.18 -11.94 4.93
C THR A 126 -6.89 -12.81 5.96
N ARG A 127 -8.00 -12.32 6.55
CA ARG A 127 -8.82 -13.12 7.48
C ARG A 127 -9.33 -14.39 6.81
N THR A 128 -9.92 -14.26 5.62
CA THR A 128 -10.46 -15.41 4.88
C THR A 128 -9.37 -16.40 4.50
N SER A 129 -8.21 -15.90 4.04
CA SER A 129 -7.05 -16.73 3.72
C SER A 129 -6.56 -17.54 4.92
N ARG A 130 -6.43 -16.91 6.09
CA ARG A 130 -6.01 -17.57 7.33
C ARG A 130 -7.00 -18.64 7.79
N ILE A 131 -8.30 -18.34 7.71
CA ILE A 131 -9.35 -19.31 8.04
C ILE A 131 -9.28 -20.49 7.09
N ASN A 132 -9.13 -20.27 5.78
CA ASN A 132 -9.03 -21.35 4.81
C ASN A 132 -7.77 -22.19 4.99
N ALA A 133 -6.62 -21.59 5.33
CA ALA A 133 -5.41 -22.33 5.67
C ALA A 133 -5.62 -23.24 6.88
N LEU A 134 -6.18 -22.70 7.96
CA LEU A 134 -6.50 -23.47 9.17
C LEU A 134 -7.49 -24.61 8.91
N ARG A 135 -8.50 -24.36 8.07
CA ARG A 135 -9.44 -25.39 7.61
C ARG A 135 -8.74 -26.47 6.79
N GLY A 136 -7.73 -26.13 5.99
CA GLY A 136 -6.87 -27.09 5.29
C GLY A 136 -6.16 -28.00 6.27
N PHE A 137 -5.45 -27.43 7.24
CA PHE A 137 -4.74 -28.19 8.27
C PHE A 137 -5.68 -29.09 9.09
N CYS A 138 -6.85 -28.60 9.51
CA CYS A 138 -7.82 -29.43 10.22
C CYS A 138 -8.24 -30.69 9.42
N ARG A 139 -8.36 -30.58 8.09
CA ARG A 139 -8.74 -31.73 7.25
C ARG A 139 -7.68 -32.82 7.19
N GLU A 140 -6.40 -32.47 7.30
CA GLU A 140 -5.31 -33.45 7.40
C GLU A 140 -5.45 -34.36 8.62
N PHE A 141 -6.08 -33.84 9.69
CA PHE A 141 -6.41 -34.59 10.90
C PHE A 141 -7.84 -35.16 10.92
N GLY A 142 -8.53 -35.19 9.77
CA GLY A 142 -9.91 -35.69 9.66
C GLY A 142 -10.99 -34.75 10.25
N ILE A 143 -10.62 -33.52 10.62
CA ILE A 143 -11.53 -32.56 11.23
C ILE A 143 -12.17 -31.68 10.15
N ALA A 144 -13.45 -31.93 9.87
CA ALA A 144 -14.22 -31.11 8.94
C ALA A 144 -14.69 -29.79 9.59
N ILE A 145 -14.27 -28.65 9.02
CA ILE A 145 -14.69 -27.30 9.46
C ILE A 145 -15.60 -26.65 8.41
N PRO A 146 -16.78 -26.12 8.79
CA PRO A 146 -17.74 -25.51 7.88
C PRO A 146 -17.17 -24.27 7.17
N VAL A 147 -17.77 -23.93 6.01
CA VAL A 147 -17.43 -22.72 5.26
C VAL A 147 -18.00 -21.49 5.97
N GLY A 148 -17.25 -20.38 5.92
CA GLY A 148 -17.65 -19.09 6.45
C GLY A 148 -16.72 -18.61 7.55
N ALA A 149 -16.50 -17.29 7.62
CA ALA A 149 -15.54 -16.74 8.58
C ALA A 149 -16.01 -16.92 10.03
N ARG A 150 -17.28 -16.62 10.30
CA ARG A 150 -17.89 -16.75 11.63
C ARG A 150 -17.98 -18.22 12.06
N THR A 151 -18.65 -19.02 11.24
CA THR A 151 -18.87 -20.45 11.47
C THR A 151 -17.57 -21.26 11.55
N GLY A 152 -16.60 -20.94 10.70
CA GLY A 152 -15.28 -21.57 10.72
C GLY A 152 -14.53 -21.28 12.01
N ILE A 153 -14.46 -20.01 12.43
CA ILE A 153 -13.81 -19.63 13.70
C ILE A 153 -14.53 -20.28 14.89
N GLU A 154 -15.85 -20.20 14.96
CA GLU A 154 -16.64 -20.82 16.04
C GLU A 154 -16.37 -22.34 16.14
N ALA A 155 -16.30 -23.04 15.01
CA ALA A 155 -16.02 -24.48 14.97
C ALA A 155 -14.55 -24.84 15.31
N ILE A 156 -13.62 -23.92 15.05
CA ILE A 156 -12.20 -24.08 15.40
C ILE A 156 -11.96 -23.79 16.88
N SER A 157 -12.63 -22.77 17.43
CA SER A 157 -12.45 -22.32 18.81
C SER A 157 -13.17 -23.19 19.84
N ARG A 158 -14.04 -24.11 19.41
CA ARG A 158 -14.76 -25.01 20.30
C ARG A 158 -13.77 -26.04 20.89
N PRO A 159 -13.63 -26.12 22.23
CA PRO A 159 -12.86 -27.19 22.86
C PRO A 159 -13.43 -28.54 22.41
N ARG A 160 -12.60 -29.37 21.80
CA ARG A 160 -12.96 -30.78 21.53
C ARG A 160 -12.55 -31.59 22.74
N ALA A 161 -13.37 -32.57 23.11
CA ALA A 161 -12.95 -33.56 24.10
C ALA A 161 -11.63 -34.17 23.60
N THR A 162 -10.60 -34.13 24.44
CA THR A 162 -9.40 -34.94 24.25
C THR A 162 -9.82 -36.36 24.55
N ASP A 163 -10.30 -37.08 23.55
CA ASP A 163 -10.52 -38.51 23.68
C ASP A 163 -9.14 -39.12 23.93
N ALA A 164 -8.92 -39.62 25.15
CA ALA A 164 -7.68 -40.30 25.56
C ALA A 164 -7.41 -41.56 24.71
N ASP A 165 -8.38 -41.98 23.91
CA ASP A 165 -8.29 -43.09 22.97
C ASP A 165 -8.31 -42.53 21.53
N ASN A 166 -7.12 -42.39 20.95
CA ASN A 166 -6.82 -41.95 19.58
C ASN A 166 -7.61 -42.69 18.47
N SER A 167 -8.92 -42.44 18.34
CA SER A 167 -9.75 -43.11 17.32
C SER A 167 -10.60 -42.19 16.45
N SER A 168 -10.82 -40.91 16.79
CA SER A 168 -11.41 -39.98 15.82
C SER A 168 -11.35 -38.50 16.23
N GLY A 169 -10.34 -37.77 15.74
CA GLY A 169 -10.50 -36.32 15.48
C GLY A 169 -10.01 -35.33 16.56
N SER A 170 -9.17 -35.73 17.51
CA SER A 170 -8.40 -34.77 18.31
C SER A 170 -7.14 -34.32 17.57
N LEU A 171 -6.80 -33.02 17.65
CA LEU A 171 -5.49 -32.55 17.19
C LEU A 171 -4.38 -33.19 18.06
N PRO A 172 -3.23 -33.56 17.49
CA PRO A 172 -2.11 -34.12 18.25
C PRO A 172 -1.74 -33.23 19.45
N ALA A 173 -1.25 -33.80 20.56
CA ALA A 173 -0.84 -33.03 21.75
C ALA A 173 0.15 -31.89 21.43
N ALA A 174 1.00 -32.05 20.41
CA ALA A 174 1.89 -31.01 19.89
C ALA A 174 1.16 -29.75 19.39
N CYS A 175 -0.08 -29.88 18.89
CA CYS A 175 -0.92 -28.76 18.50
C CYS A 175 -1.61 -28.05 19.69
N ASN A 176 -1.56 -28.59 20.90
CA ASN A 176 -2.02 -27.89 22.12
C ASN A 176 -0.92 -27.06 22.77
N ASP A 177 0.34 -27.32 22.41
CA ASP A 177 1.53 -26.72 23.03
C ASP A 177 1.94 -25.37 22.40
N TRP A 178 1.22 -24.89 21.38
CA TRP A 178 1.48 -23.58 20.76
C TRP A 178 1.38 -22.39 21.72
N ARG A 179 0.69 -22.55 22.85
CA ARG A 179 0.64 -21.54 23.92
C ARG A 179 1.92 -21.51 24.77
N ALA A 180 2.67 -22.61 24.81
CA ALA A 180 3.94 -22.73 25.52
C ALA A 180 5.15 -22.52 24.59
N ALA A 181 4.95 -22.58 23.28
CA ALA A 181 5.96 -22.20 22.31
C ALA A 181 6.33 -20.71 22.50
N PRO A 182 7.61 -20.37 22.75
CA PRO A 182 8.03 -18.97 22.84
C PRO A 182 7.67 -18.29 21.53
N ALA A 183 6.97 -17.15 21.61
CA ALA A 183 6.51 -16.37 20.45
C ALA A 183 7.65 -16.07 19.45
N ASP A 184 8.90 -16.08 19.94
CA ASP A 184 10.11 -15.88 19.16
C ASP A 184 10.49 -17.03 18.23
N SER A 185 9.97 -18.25 18.45
CA SER A 185 10.26 -19.42 17.61
C SER A 185 9.61 -19.38 16.22
N MET A 186 8.60 -18.52 16.01
CA MET A 186 8.03 -18.23 14.69
C MET A 186 8.48 -16.88 14.11
N SER A 187 9.34 -16.14 14.81
CA SER A 187 9.90 -14.88 14.33
C SER A 187 11.42 -14.98 14.17
N ALA A 188 11.86 -15.60 13.07
CA ALA A 188 13.09 -15.24 12.36
C ALA A 188 13.40 -16.25 11.25
N GLN A 189 12.50 -16.44 10.29
CA GLN A 189 13.05 -16.49 8.93
C GLN A 189 13.39 -15.03 8.63
N HIS A 190 14.70 -14.73 8.65
CA HIS A 190 15.25 -13.47 8.17
C HIS A 190 14.56 -13.14 6.85
N PHE A 191 13.61 -12.21 6.90
CA PHE A 191 13.22 -11.50 5.71
C PHE A 191 14.41 -10.60 5.44
N HIS A 192 15.31 -11.06 4.58
CA HIS A 192 16.39 -10.24 4.08
C HIS A 192 15.70 -9.12 3.30
N ASP A 193 15.58 -7.96 3.93
CA ASP A 193 15.17 -6.73 3.25
C ASP A 193 16.36 -6.36 2.34
N PRO A 194 16.24 -6.40 1.00
CA PRO A 194 17.37 -6.13 0.10
C PRO A 194 17.81 -4.66 0.09
N THR A 195 17.40 -3.86 1.08
CA THR A 195 17.76 -2.45 1.22
C THR A 195 18.68 -2.12 2.40
N SER A 196 19.14 -3.11 3.17
CA SER A 196 20.02 -2.86 4.34
C SER A 196 21.49 -2.56 4.01
N ASP A 197 21.92 -2.65 2.74
CA ASP A 197 23.31 -2.34 2.35
C ASP A 197 23.61 -0.84 2.17
N ALA A 198 22.62 0.04 2.37
CA ALA A 198 22.87 1.47 2.42
C ALA A 198 22.97 1.93 3.89
N GLY A 199 24.18 1.83 4.45
CA GLY A 199 24.48 2.23 5.83
C GLY A 199 23.98 3.63 6.18
N TYR A 200 23.03 3.70 7.11
CA TYR A 200 22.67 4.93 7.80
C TYR A 200 22.37 4.61 9.27
N THR A 201 23.16 5.24 10.14
CA THR A 201 22.99 5.32 11.59
C THR A 201 21.72 6.07 11.95
N THR A 202 20.87 5.48 12.81
CA THR A 202 19.68 6.11 13.38
C THR A 202 20.04 7.00 14.57
N ALA A 203 19.79 8.29 14.46
CA ALA A 203 19.63 9.19 15.61
C ALA A 203 18.41 10.08 15.35
N GLY A 204 17.41 10.00 16.23
CA GLY A 204 16.19 10.82 16.18
C GLY A 204 15.01 10.10 16.82
N GLU A 205 14.90 10.20 18.15
CA GLU A 205 13.72 9.80 18.91
C GLU A 205 12.47 10.56 18.44
N TYR A 206 11.40 9.82 18.12
CA TYR A 206 10.06 10.39 17.99
C TYR A 206 9.25 10.12 19.27
N PRO A 207 8.49 11.11 19.78
CA PRO A 207 7.78 10.97 21.04
C PRO A 207 6.67 9.92 20.97
N LYS A 208 6.64 9.02 21.95
CA LYS A 208 5.61 7.99 22.13
C LYS A 208 4.25 8.63 22.38
N ALA A 209 3.40 8.70 21.37
CA ALA A 209 1.97 8.93 21.57
C ALA A 209 1.36 7.68 22.25
N LYS A 210 0.96 7.82 23.52
CA LYS A 210 0.15 6.81 24.22
C LYS A 210 -1.26 6.77 23.62
N LEU A 211 -1.46 5.94 22.60
CA LEU A 211 -2.80 5.50 22.20
C LEU A 211 -3.25 4.43 23.20
N SER A 212 -4.06 4.86 24.17
CA SER A 212 -4.89 3.97 24.98
C SER A 212 -5.88 3.26 24.04
N VAL A 213 -5.58 2.02 23.66
CA VAL A 213 -6.54 1.14 22.99
C VAL A 213 -7.49 0.63 24.06
N GLY A 214 -8.51 1.43 24.35
CA GLY A 214 -9.68 0.98 25.10
C GLY A 214 -10.36 -0.15 24.34
N PHE A 215 -10.35 -1.33 24.95
CA PHE A 215 -11.02 -2.56 24.51
C PHE A 215 -12.53 -2.31 24.45
N LEU A 216 -13.04 -1.82 23.31
CA LEU A 216 -14.48 -1.67 23.08
C LEU A 216 -15.05 -3.02 22.61
N LEU A 217 -15.50 -3.81 23.57
CA LEU A 217 -16.44 -4.91 23.35
C LEU A 217 -17.71 -4.33 22.72
N PHE A 218 -17.89 -4.52 21.41
CA PHE A 218 -19.18 -4.30 20.77
C PHE A 218 -20.16 -5.40 21.22
N ARG A 219 -20.84 -5.16 22.36
CA ARG A 219 -22.19 -5.67 22.59
C ARG A 219 -23.13 -5.00 21.57
N GLY A 220 -24.11 -5.76 21.10
CA GLY A 220 -24.96 -5.45 19.96
C GLY A 220 -25.62 -4.07 19.99
N SER A 221 -25.69 -3.45 18.80
CA SER A 221 -26.46 -2.23 18.55
C SER A 221 -27.80 -2.60 17.89
N PRO A 222 -28.96 -2.12 18.39
CA PRO A 222 -30.30 -2.57 18.00
C PRO A 222 -30.94 -1.70 16.89
N TYR A 223 -30.21 -1.40 15.83
CA TYR A 223 -30.77 -0.63 14.69
C TYR A 223 -30.52 -1.34 13.37
N MET A 224 -31.27 -2.42 13.15
CA MET A 224 -31.61 -2.95 11.82
C MET A 224 -32.97 -3.66 11.95
N ASN A 225 -34.05 -2.88 11.85
CA ASN A 225 -35.38 -3.27 11.37
C ASN A 225 -36.21 -2.00 11.23
N GLY A 226 -36.63 -1.69 10.01
CA GLY A 226 -37.38 -0.50 9.60
C GLY A 226 -37.17 -0.23 8.13
#